data_AF-A0A285QEQ1-F1
#
_entry.id   AF-A0A285QEQ1-F1
#
_cell.length_a   1.000
_cell.length_b   1.000
_cell.length_c   1.000
_cell.angle_alpha   90.00
_cell.angle_beta   90.00
_cell.angle_gamma   90.00
#
_symmetry.space_group_name_H-M   'P 1'
#
loop_
_entity.id
_entity.type
_entity.pdbx_description
1 polymer ?
#
loop_
_entity_poly.entity_id
_entity_poly.type
_entity_poly.pdbx_seq_one_letter_code
_entity_poly.pdbx_strand_id
1 'polypeptide(L)'
;MIWNEPNNKSHWDPDLDPDWSIYADTVIRAGASIHAINPAITRVLGGMSPIDPLWVNRLRGHGALDAVDVVAVHGFPLDWNLWSIHAWPDKIAEIEAAVPDKPVWVTEVGVGSFGAEEVQVFGVKRTAELLIGRVPQIFWYSLFDLPQEWGATTRHREAEGSSYYRHFYMGLIRADGTPKPGLEEYAKVAGEMGLMQWFHYQDPRLDDAVAWMKRLGTRKLRTGLSWADSFRPNARDWFDRQMDALADFDVTVTFCFTPEHLGVQPHHTSPARDPQQFADFCAEMIDRYAPASPATMEVARGAPLAANG
;
A
#
# COMPACT_ATOMS: atom_id res chain seq x y z
N MET A 1 -3.55 3.17 5.62
CA MET A 1 -3.48 1.70 5.53
C MET A 1 -2.59 1.18 6.63
N ILE A 2 -3.09 0.20 7.39
CA ILE A 2 -2.39 -0.36 8.54
C ILE A 2 -1.59 -1.58 8.10
N TRP A 3 -0.29 -1.36 7.90
CA TRP A 3 0.70 -2.32 7.38
C TRP A 3 0.68 -2.58 5.87
N ASN A 4 1.77 -3.17 5.36
CA ASN A 4 1.93 -3.61 3.98
C ASN A 4 2.05 -5.15 3.93
N GLU A 5 1.24 -5.85 3.14
CA GLU A 5 1.34 -7.31 2.92
C GLU A 5 1.53 -8.16 4.19
N PRO A 6 0.70 -7.98 5.24
CA PRO A 6 0.83 -8.69 6.52
C PRO A 6 0.68 -10.23 6.43
N ASN A 7 0.22 -10.78 5.31
CA ASN A 7 0.20 -12.22 5.05
C ASN A 7 1.36 -12.70 4.17
N ASN A 8 2.38 -11.87 3.95
CA ASN A 8 3.61 -12.19 3.25
C ASN A 8 4.77 -12.23 4.25
N LYS A 9 5.55 -13.33 4.28
CA LYS A 9 6.71 -13.47 5.18
C LYS A 9 7.74 -12.34 5.06
N SER A 10 7.85 -11.75 3.86
CA SER A 10 8.71 -10.60 3.60
C SER A 10 8.28 -9.30 4.30
N HIS A 11 7.08 -9.23 4.88
CA HIS A 11 6.56 -8.03 5.51
C HIS A 11 6.01 -8.27 6.92
N TRP A 12 5.65 -9.50 7.28
CA TRP A 12 5.25 -9.90 8.63
C TRP A 12 5.66 -11.35 8.86
N ASP A 13 6.38 -11.64 9.95
CA ASP A 13 6.93 -12.98 10.18
C ASP A 13 5.87 -13.96 10.74
N PRO A 14 5.39 -14.93 9.95
CA PRO A 14 4.40 -15.90 10.42
C PRO A 14 4.99 -16.90 11.44
N ASP A 15 6.31 -17.04 11.54
CA ASP A 15 6.91 -17.90 12.57
C ASP A 15 6.76 -17.28 13.98
N LEU A 16 6.60 -15.95 14.05
CA LEU A 16 6.35 -15.19 15.28
C LEU A 16 4.86 -14.95 15.55
N ASP A 17 4.01 -14.97 14.52
CA ASP A 17 2.58 -14.70 14.60
C ASP A 17 1.78 -15.63 13.66
N PRO A 18 1.74 -16.95 13.94
CA PRO A 18 1.26 -17.98 13.01
C PRO A 18 -0.24 -17.94 12.74
N ASP A 19 -1.01 -17.25 13.59
CA ASP A 19 -2.45 -17.04 13.41
C ASP A 19 -2.83 -15.58 13.17
N TRP A 20 -1.85 -14.69 13.02
CA TRP A 20 -2.07 -13.24 12.85
C TRP A 20 -2.81 -12.58 14.01
N SER A 21 -2.80 -13.18 15.21
CA SER A 21 -3.44 -12.59 16.38
C SER A 21 -2.72 -11.31 16.85
N ILE A 22 -1.40 -11.25 16.73
CA ILE A 22 -0.63 -10.03 17.06
C ILE A 22 -0.88 -8.95 16.00
N TYR A 23 -0.92 -9.32 14.72
CA TYR A 23 -1.29 -8.38 13.66
C TYR A 23 -2.71 -7.85 13.85
N ALA A 24 -3.66 -8.69 14.23
CA ALA A 24 -5.03 -8.28 14.53
C ALA A 24 -5.10 -7.26 15.67
N ASP A 25 -4.39 -7.51 16.79
CA ASP A 25 -4.29 -6.54 17.90
C ASP A 25 -3.65 -5.22 17.45
N THR A 26 -2.62 -5.29 16.59
CA THR A 26 -1.99 -4.12 15.96
C THR A 26 -2.99 -3.29 15.15
N VAL A 27 -3.82 -3.95 14.32
CA VAL A 27 -4.86 -3.30 13.53
C VAL A 27 -5.92 -2.67 14.43
N ILE A 28 -6.35 -3.36 15.48
CA ILE A 28 -7.37 -2.86 16.42
C ILE A 28 -6.89 -1.59 17.11
N ARG A 29 -5.69 -1.61 17.69
CA ARG A 29 -5.13 -0.45 18.41
C ARG A 29 -4.85 0.72 17.48
N ALA A 30 -4.24 0.47 16.32
CA ALA A 30 -3.97 1.51 15.34
C ALA A 30 -5.27 2.10 14.79
N GLY A 31 -6.25 1.27 14.45
CA GLY A 31 -7.55 1.73 13.96
C GLY A 31 -8.32 2.55 14.99
N ALA A 32 -8.26 2.18 16.27
CA ALA A 32 -8.84 2.96 17.37
C ALA A 32 -8.11 4.30 17.56
N SER A 33 -6.78 4.30 17.54
CA SER A 33 -5.97 5.51 17.76
C SER A 33 -6.12 6.50 16.61
N ILE A 34 -6.14 6.01 15.35
CA ILE A 34 -6.44 6.83 14.17
C ILE A 34 -7.83 7.46 14.29
N HIS A 35 -8.85 6.67 14.65
CA HIS A 35 -10.22 7.15 14.78
C HIS A 35 -10.38 8.20 15.88
N ALA A 36 -9.66 8.07 16.99
CA ALA A 36 -9.67 9.03 18.08
C ALA A 36 -9.12 10.40 17.64
N ILE A 37 -8.13 10.43 16.74
CA ILE A 37 -7.55 11.66 16.21
C ILE A 37 -8.42 12.26 15.10
N ASN A 38 -8.80 11.46 14.11
CA ASN A 38 -9.65 11.90 13.02
C ASN A 38 -10.61 10.80 12.56
N PRO A 39 -11.87 10.81 13.03
CA PRO A 39 -12.84 9.77 12.67
C PRO A 39 -13.33 9.88 11.21
N ALA A 40 -13.00 10.95 10.50
CA ALA A 40 -13.31 11.11 9.07
C ALA A 40 -12.34 10.38 8.15
N ILE A 41 -11.19 9.91 8.65
CA ILE A 41 -10.18 9.23 7.84
C ILE A 41 -10.57 7.77 7.62
N THR A 42 -10.62 7.38 6.35
CA THR A 42 -10.79 5.98 5.94
C THR A 42 -9.61 5.14 6.40
N ARG A 43 -9.88 4.16 7.28
CA ARG A 43 -8.90 3.19 7.75
C ARG A 43 -8.94 1.97 6.84
N VAL A 44 -7.79 1.60 6.30
CA VAL A 44 -7.65 0.51 5.32
C VAL A 44 -6.84 -0.61 5.97
N LEU A 45 -7.35 -1.84 5.93
CA LEU A 45 -6.59 -3.04 6.33
C LEU A 45 -5.31 -3.14 5.48
N GLY A 46 -4.24 -3.72 6.02
CA GLY A 46 -3.03 -3.97 5.24
C GLY A 46 -3.33 -4.78 3.98
N GLY A 47 -2.84 -4.29 2.83
CA GLY A 47 -3.13 -4.92 1.55
C GLY A 47 -2.56 -6.33 1.49
N MET A 48 -3.44 -7.32 1.32
CA MET A 48 -3.04 -8.73 1.38
C MET A 48 -2.35 -9.17 0.08
N SER A 49 -1.29 -9.97 0.21
CA SER A 49 -0.51 -10.56 -0.86
C SER A 49 0.08 -11.88 -0.36
N PRO A 50 -0.42 -13.04 -0.82
CA PRO A 50 -1.42 -13.25 -1.87
C PRO A 50 -2.85 -12.86 -1.46
N ILE A 51 -3.74 -12.77 -2.44
CA ILE A 51 -5.19 -12.62 -2.23
C ILE A 51 -5.74 -13.92 -1.63
N ASP A 52 -6.29 -13.84 -0.41
CA ASP A 52 -6.74 -15.01 0.35
C ASP A 52 -7.99 -14.70 1.22
N PRO A 53 -9.18 -15.21 0.87
CA PRO A 53 -10.39 -15.02 1.67
C PRO A 53 -10.34 -15.71 3.04
N LEU A 54 -9.54 -16.78 3.21
CA LEU A 54 -9.42 -17.47 4.50
C LEU A 54 -8.63 -16.62 5.49
N TRP A 55 -7.58 -15.93 5.02
CA TRP A 55 -6.83 -14.98 5.85
C TRP A 55 -7.72 -13.83 6.34
N VAL A 56 -8.54 -13.25 5.47
CA VAL A 56 -9.50 -12.19 5.87
C VAL A 56 -10.51 -12.70 6.89
N ASN A 57 -11.04 -13.92 6.71
CA ASN A 57 -11.95 -14.54 7.68
C ASN A 57 -11.28 -14.79 9.03
N ARG A 58 -9.99 -15.15 9.04
CA ARG A 58 -9.22 -15.29 10.28
C ARG A 58 -9.10 -13.96 11.02
N LEU A 59 -8.75 -12.88 10.32
CA LEU A 59 -8.69 -11.55 10.91
C LEU A 59 -10.04 -11.05 11.42
N ARG A 60 -11.14 -11.38 10.73
CA ARG A 60 -12.49 -11.17 11.25
C ARG A 60 -12.70 -11.91 12.57
N GLY A 61 -12.29 -13.17 12.65
CA GLY A 61 -12.37 -13.98 13.88
C GLY A 61 -11.62 -13.36 15.06
N HIS A 62 -10.56 -12.58 14.80
CA HIS A 62 -9.82 -11.81 15.80
C HIS A 62 -10.37 -10.40 16.05
N GLY A 63 -11.43 -9.96 15.35
CA GLY A 63 -12.05 -8.64 15.50
C GLY A 63 -11.38 -7.50 14.74
N ALA A 64 -10.34 -7.76 13.94
CA ALA A 64 -9.58 -6.71 13.26
C ALA A 64 -10.40 -5.93 12.24
N LEU A 65 -11.38 -6.58 11.61
CA LEU A 65 -12.23 -5.95 10.59
C LEU A 65 -13.15 -4.85 11.16
N ASP A 66 -13.42 -4.85 12.47
CA ASP A 66 -14.24 -3.81 13.10
C ASP A 66 -13.49 -2.48 13.25
N ALA A 67 -12.15 -2.51 13.17
CA ALA A 67 -11.29 -1.34 13.32
C ALA A 67 -10.94 -0.64 11.99
N VAL A 68 -11.43 -1.17 10.86
CA VAL A 68 -11.13 -0.69 9.51
C VAL A 68 -12.38 -0.56 8.65
N ASP A 69 -12.36 0.37 7.71
CA ASP A 69 -13.46 0.71 6.83
C ASP A 69 -13.36 0.00 5.47
N VAL A 70 -12.15 -0.39 5.07
CA VAL A 70 -11.82 -0.96 3.74
C VAL A 70 -10.92 -2.18 3.88
N VAL A 71 -11.14 -3.19 3.03
CA VAL A 71 -10.21 -4.31 2.83
C VAL A 71 -9.39 -4.11 1.57
N ALA A 72 -8.08 -4.31 1.65
CA ALA A 72 -7.17 -4.05 0.55
C ALA A 72 -6.51 -5.34 0.04
N VAL A 73 -6.29 -5.40 -1.28
CA VAL A 73 -5.62 -6.52 -1.96
C VAL A 73 -4.50 -6.03 -2.85
N HIS A 74 -3.44 -6.84 -2.97
CA HIS A 74 -2.35 -6.64 -3.92
C HIS A 74 -2.32 -7.77 -4.95
N GLY A 75 -1.93 -7.47 -6.18
CA GLY A 75 -1.82 -8.48 -7.23
C GLY A 75 -0.80 -8.18 -8.31
N PHE A 76 0.00 -9.20 -8.61
CA PHE A 76 1.10 -9.22 -9.58
C PHE A 76 1.09 -10.54 -10.38
N PRO A 77 0.00 -10.82 -11.12
CA PRO A 77 -0.22 -12.10 -11.80
C PRO A 77 0.77 -12.43 -12.93
N LEU A 78 1.57 -11.45 -13.38
CA LEU A 78 2.61 -11.66 -14.40
C LEU A 78 4.03 -11.75 -13.80
N ASP A 79 4.15 -11.64 -12.48
CA ASP A 79 5.43 -11.59 -11.79
C ASP A 79 5.51 -12.60 -10.63
N TRP A 80 4.72 -12.41 -9.57
CA TRP A 80 4.85 -13.18 -8.33
C TRP A 80 3.64 -14.06 -8.01
N ASN A 81 2.44 -13.71 -8.49
CA ASN A 81 1.26 -14.50 -8.20
C ASN A 81 0.96 -15.53 -9.28
N LEU A 82 0.57 -16.73 -8.86
CA LEU A 82 0.36 -17.88 -9.74
C LEU A 82 -1.09 -17.98 -10.23
N TRP A 83 -1.61 -16.90 -10.81
CA TRP A 83 -2.95 -16.86 -11.42
C TRP A 83 -2.95 -15.92 -12.63
N SER A 84 -3.85 -16.17 -13.59
CA SER A 84 -3.94 -15.38 -14.83
C SER A 84 -4.41 -13.97 -14.56
N ILE A 85 -3.83 -12.95 -15.22
CA ILE A 85 -4.31 -11.55 -15.12
C ILE A 85 -5.83 -11.42 -15.38
N HIS A 86 -6.42 -12.31 -16.21
CA HIS A 86 -7.86 -12.32 -16.48
C HIS A 86 -8.73 -12.75 -15.29
N ALA A 87 -8.15 -13.34 -14.25
CA ALA A 87 -8.85 -13.73 -13.04
C ALA A 87 -9.02 -12.59 -12.02
N TRP A 88 -8.54 -11.37 -12.32
CA TRP A 88 -8.73 -10.20 -11.45
C TRP A 88 -10.18 -10.02 -10.97
N PRO A 89 -11.21 -10.04 -11.85
CA PRO A 89 -12.60 -9.89 -11.42
C PRO A 89 -13.04 -10.97 -10.41
N ASP A 90 -12.62 -12.21 -10.62
CA ASP A 90 -12.92 -13.34 -9.72
C ASP A 90 -12.19 -13.18 -8.39
N LYS A 91 -10.92 -12.73 -8.41
CA LYS A 91 -10.14 -12.46 -7.19
C LYS A 91 -10.74 -11.36 -6.33
N ILE A 92 -11.30 -10.33 -6.94
CA ILE A 92 -12.06 -9.32 -6.19
C ILE A 92 -13.35 -9.92 -5.63
N ALA A 93 -14.09 -10.69 -6.44
CA ALA A 93 -15.35 -11.30 -6.02
C ALA A 93 -15.17 -12.30 -4.85
N GLU A 94 -14.07 -13.07 -4.83
CA GLU A 94 -13.72 -13.96 -3.71
C GLU A 94 -13.62 -13.19 -2.38
N ILE A 95 -13.00 -12.01 -2.38
CA ILE A 95 -12.84 -11.18 -1.17
C ILE A 95 -14.14 -10.46 -0.83
N GLU A 96 -14.87 -9.90 -1.80
CA GLU A 96 -16.18 -9.29 -1.56
C GLU A 96 -17.19 -10.29 -0.96
N ALA A 97 -17.17 -11.54 -1.41
CA ALA A 97 -17.97 -12.61 -0.79
C ALA A 97 -17.56 -12.88 0.66
N ALA A 98 -16.26 -12.75 0.97
CA ALA A 98 -15.77 -12.85 2.34
C ALA A 98 -16.14 -11.62 3.17
N VAL A 99 -16.21 -10.40 2.61
CA VAL A 99 -16.49 -9.13 3.31
C VAL A 99 -17.60 -8.31 2.64
N PRO A 100 -18.86 -8.82 2.63
CA PRO A 100 -19.94 -8.18 1.88
C PRO A 100 -20.33 -6.79 2.41
N ASP A 101 -19.89 -6.45 3.62
CA ASP A 101 -20.14 -5.20 4.31
C ASP A 101 -19.05 -4.12 4.10
N LYS A 102 -17.97 -4.43 3.36
CA LYS A 102 -16.83 -3.52 3.20
C LYS A 102 -16.41 -3.39 1.73
N PRO A 103 -16.06 -2.18 1.27
CA PRO A 103 -15.44 -2.01 -0.04
C PRO A 103 -14.08 -2.70 -0.10
N VAL A 104 -13.76 -3.23 -1.29
CA VAL A 104 -12.45 -3.83 -1.61
C VAL A 104 -11.66 -2.89 -2.50
N TRP A 105 -10.44 -2.56 -2.11
CA TRP A 105 -9.50 -1.71 -2.88
C TRP A 105 -8.33 -2.52 -3.40
N VAL A 106 -7.87 -2.22 -4.61
CA VAL A 106 -6.59 -2.74 -5.15
C VAL A 106 -5.50 -1.73 -4.82
N THR A 107 -4.86 -1.90 -3.66
CA THR A 107 -3.86 -0.93 -3.17
C THR A 107 -2.48 -1.13 -3.76
N GLU A 108 -2.25 -2.21 -4.51
CA GLU A 108 -1.02 -2.41 -5.26
C GLU A 108 -1.25 -3.39 -6.42
N VAL A 109 -0.95 -2.96 -7.63
CA VAL A 109 -0.94 -3.82 -8.82
C VAL A 109 0.16 -3.38 -9.76
N GLY A 110 0.85 -4.32 -10.39
CA GLY A 110 1.90 -3.96 -11.34
C GLY A 110 2.28 -5.12 -12.24
N VAL A 111 3.05 -4.78 -13.27
CA VAL A 111 3.66 -5.75 -14.18
C VAL A 111 5.10 -5.31 -14.45
N GLY A 112 6.04 -6.19 -14.15
CA GLY A 112 7.45 -5.97 -14.40
C GLY A 112 7.76 -5.99 -15.90
N SER A 113 8.62 -5.07 -16.33
CA SER A 113 9.16 -5.06 -17.69
C SER A 113 10.37 -5.98 -17.87
N PHE A 114 10.61 -6.89 -16.91
CA PHE A 114 11.77 -7.79 -16.93
C PHE A 114 11.66 -8.77 -18.10
N GLY A 115 12.59 -8.64 -19.06
CA GLY A 115 12.66 -9.46 -20.27
C GLY A 115 12.06 -8.81 -21.52
N ALA A 116 11.05 -7.95 -21.39
CA ALA A 116 10.48 -7.15 -22.49
C ALA A 116 9.58 -6.03 -21.95
N GLU A 117 9.71 -4.80 -22.49
CA GLU A 117 8.92 -3.65 -22.03
C GLU A 117 7.47 -3.67 -22.55
N GLU A 118 7.22 -4.37 -23.65
CA GLU A 118 5.89 -4.58 -24.24
C GLU A 118 4.97 -5.37 -23.29
N VAL A 119 5.54 -6.19 -22.40
CA VAL A 119 4.77 -6.90 -21.37
C VAL A 119 4.15 -5.91 -20.39
N GLN A 120 4.87 -4.85 -20.01
CA GLN A 120 4.33 -3.80 -19.15
C GLN A 120 3.25 -2.98 -19.88
N VAL A 121 3.42 -2.71 -21.19
CA VAL A 121 2.39 -2.06 -22.03
C VAL A 121 1.08 -2.86 -22.00
N PHE A 122 1.16 -4.17 -22.22
CA PHE A 122 0.01 -5.06 -22.10
C PHE A 122 -0.57 -5.05 -20.67
N GLY A 123 0.31 -5.14 -19.67
CA GLY A 123 -0.04 -5.17 -18.26
C GLY A 123 -0.86 -3.96 -17.81
N VAL A 124 -0.42 -2.75 -18.16
CA VAL A 124 -1.12 -1.49 -17.85
C VAL A 124 -2.51 -1.48 -18.49
N LYS A 125 -2.59 -1.73 -19.80
CA LYS A 125 -3.87 -1.76 -20.54
C LYS A 125 -4.85 -2.75 -19.91
N ARG A 126 -4.39 -3.98 -19.71
CA ARG A 126 -5.25 -5.07 -19.26
C ARG A 126 -5.68 -4.90 -17.82
N THR A 127 -4.83 -4.34 -16.97
CA THR A 127 -5.18 -4.00 -15.58
C THR A 127 -6.25 -2.92 -15.55
N ALA A 128 -6.08 -1.84 -16.33
CA ALA A 128 -7.06 -0.77 -16.43
C ALA A 128 -8.42 -1.29 -16.92
N GLU A 129 -8.44 -2.09 -18.00
CA GLU A 129 -9.66 -2.72 -18.53
C GLU A 129 -10.42 -3.57 -17.51
N LEU A 130 -9.71 -4.28 -16.64
CA LEU A 130 -10.31 -5.23 -15.71
C LEU A 130 -10.73 -4.60 -14.38
N LEU A 131 -10.05 -3.54 -13.95
CA LEU A 131 -10.21 -2.98 -12.60
C LEU A 131 -10.92 -1.63 -12.57
N ILE A 132 -10.75 -0.76 -13.58
CA ILE A 132 -11.44 0.53 -13.61
C ILE A 132 -12.94 0.29 -13.70
N GLY A 133 -13.69 0.90 -12.79
CA GLY A 133 -15.13 0.67 -12.64
C GLY A 133 -15.50 -0.61 -11.90
N ARG A 134 -14.56 -1.54 -11.65
CA ARG A 134 -14.79 -2.76 -10.87
C ARG A 134 -14.54 -2.57 -9.38
N VAL A 135 -13.56 -1.74 -9.00
CA VAL A 135 -13.21 -1.40 -7.62
C VAL A 135 -13.04 0.12 -7.45
N PRO A 136 -13.24 0.69 -6.24
CA PRO A 136 -13.20 2.14 -6.04
C PRO A 136 -11.80 2.77 -6.15
N GLN A 137 -10.76 2.00 -5.77
CA GLN A 137 -9.38 2.46 -5.73
C GLN A 137 -8.44 1.42 -6.33
N ILE A 138 -7.51 1.90 -7.16
CA ILE A 138 -6.50 1.11 -7.87
C ILE A 138 -5.20 1.91 -7.83
N PHE A 139 -4.09 1.28 -7.46
CA PHE A 139 -2.77 1.92 -7.45
C PHE A 139 -1.74 1.09 -8.20
N TRP A 140 -1.21 1.65 -9.29
CA TRP A 140 -0.17 1.03 -10.11
C TRP A 140 1.20 1.14 -9.45
N TYR A 141 1.89 0.01 -9.26
CA TYR A 141 3.27 -0.09 -8.78
C TYR A 141 4.22 -0.30 -9.96
N SER A 142 5.12 0.62 -10.30
CA SER A 142 5.40 1.92 -9.66
C SER A 142 5.73 3.01 -10.70
N LEU A 143 6.03 4.23 -10.25
CA LEU A 143 6.48 5.29 -11.16
C LEU A 143 7.93 5.06 -11.61
N PHE A 144 8.85 4.84 -10.67
CA PHE A 144 10.27 4.61 -10.96
C PHE A 144 10.70 3.17 -10.71
N ASP A 145 11.58 2.68 -11.56
CA ASP A 145 12.36 1.49 -11.29
C ASP A 145 13.16 1.68 -9.99
N LEU A 146 13.32 0.59 -9.27
CA LEU A 146 14.21 0.56 -8.12
C LEU A 146 15.66 0.51 -8.63
N PRO A 147 16.54 1.45 -8.21
CA PRO A 147 17.95 1.37 -8.54
C PRO A 147 18.57 0.08 -7.99
N GLN A 148 19.36 -0.63 -8.79
CA GLN A 148 19.92 -1.93 -8.39
C GLN A 148 20.87 -1.78 -7.19
N GLU A 149 21.56 -0.65 -7.10
CA GLU A 149 22.44 -0.28 -6.01
C GLU A 149 21.73 -0.11 -4.65
N TRP A 150 20.41 0.09 -4.62
CA TRP A 150 19.66 0.27 -3.38
C TRP A 150 19.21 -1.06 -2.76
N GLY A 151 19.23 -2.14 -3.54
CA GLY A 151 18.74 -3.45 -3.14
C GLY A 151 17.21 -3.49 -2.94
N ALA A 152 16.62 -4.68 -3.01
CA ALA A 152 15.21 -4.88 -2.66
C ALA A 152 15.09 -5.19 -1.16
N THR A 153 14.68 -4.19 -0.35
CA THR A 153 14.73 -4.22 1.12
C THR A 153 14.06 -5.45 1.76
N THR A 154 13.02 -6.02 1.14
CA THR A 154 12.20 -7.09 1.73
C THR A 154 12.44 -8.48 1.12
N ARG A 155 13.49 -8.67 0.32
CA ARG A 155 13.64 -9.86 -0.56
C ARG A 155 15.03 -10.49 -0.51
N HIS A 156 15.08 -11.83 -0.59
CA HIS A 156 16.31 -12.61 -0.49
C HIS A 156 16.72 -13.16 -1.87
N ARG A 157 17.77 -12.57 -2.47
CA ARG A 157 18.28 -12.91 -3.81
C ARG A 157 18.50 -14.41 -4.04
N GLU A 158 18.95 -15.14 -3.03
CA GLU A 158 19.27 -16.56 -3.11
C GLU A 158 18.02 -17.46 -3.09
N ALA A 159 16.91 -16.99 -2.51
CA ALA A 159 15.67 -17.77 -2.37
C ALA A 159 14.68 -17.54 -3.52
N GLU A 160 14.75 -16.40 -4.21
CA GLU A 160 13.72 -15.93 -5.14
C GLU A 160 14.08 -16.13 -6.63
N GLY A 161 15.31 -16.53 -6.94
CA GLY A 161 15.74 -16.81 -8.32
C GLY A 161 15.51 -15.61 -9.25
N SER A 162 14.89 -15.84 -10.41
CA SER A 162 14.63 -14.76 -11.38
C SER A 162 13.59 -13.74 -10.92
N SER A 163 12.73 -14.11 -9.96
CA SER A 163 11.69 -13.20 -9.44
C SER A 163 12.25 -12.04 -8.63
N TYR A 164 13.45 -12.20 -8.05
CA TYR A 164 14.20 -11.13 -7.41
C TYR A 164 14.48 -9.97 -8.36
N TYR A 165 14.86 -10.28 -9.62
CA TYR A 165 15.24 -9.22 -10.57
C TYR A 165 14.05 -8.40 -11.03
N ARG A 166 12.83 -8.94 -10.98
CA ARG A 166 11.60 -8.24 -11.39
C ARG A 166 11.36 -6.97 -10.59
N HIS A 167 11.77 -6.95 -9.32
CA HIS A 167 11.66 -5.78 -8.44
C HIS A 167 12.34 -4.51 -8.98
N PHE A 168 13.39 -4.66 -9.81
CA PHE A 168 14.11 -3.54 -10.39
C PHE A 168 13.51 -3.00 -11.70
N TYR A 169 12.44 -3.63 -12.20
CA TYR A 169 11.84 -3.31 -13.51
C TYR A 169 10.32 -3.03 -13.43
N MET A 170 9.80 -2.70 -12.24
CA MET A 170 8.37 -2.40 -12.01
C MET A 170 7.96 -0.99 -12.39
N GLY A 171 8.91 -0.06 -12.48
CA GLY A 171 8.64 1.34 -12.78
C GLY A 171 8.19 1.56 -14.21
N LEU A 172 7.38 2.59 -14.41
CA LEU A 172 7.05 3.15 -15.73
C LEU A 172 8.19 4.03 -16.28
N ILE A 173 9.11 4.44 -15.41
CA ILE A 173 10.31 5.23 -15.71
C ILE A 173 11.52 4.44 -15.20
N ARG A 174 12.57 4.35 -16.01
CA ARG A 174 13.82 3.68 -15.66
C ARG A 174 14.55 4.42 -14.54
N ALA A 175 15.51 3.75 -13.92
CA ALA A 175 16.31 4.32 -12.83
C ALA A 175 17.10 5.57 -13.28
N ASP A 176 17.43 5.70 -14.56
CA ASP A 176 18.10 6.86 -15.16
C ASP A 176 17.15 8.02 -15.53
N GLY A 177 15.85 7.88 -15.23
CA GLY A 177 14.82 8.88 -15.52
C GLY A 177 14.22 8.79 -16.93
N THR A 178 14.67 7.84 -17.77
CA THR A 178 14.09 7.67 -19.11
C THR A 178 12.74 6.95 -19.06
N PRO A 179 11.71 7.44 -19.77
CA PRO A 179 10.39 6.81 -19.75
C PRO A 179 10.39 5.46 -20.49
N LYS A 180 9.61 4.50 -20.00
CA LYS A 180 9.31 3.25 -20.71
C LYS A 180 8.02 3.40 -21.53
N PRO A 181 7.80 2.55 -22.56
CA PRO A 181 6.56 2.55 -23.34
C PRO A 181 5.28 2.40 -22.49
N GLY A 182 5.35 1.68 -21.36
CA GLY A 182 4.22 1.54 -20.44
C GLY A 182 3.70 2.87 -19.88
N LEU A 183 4.56 3.89 -19.75
CA LEU A 183 4.18 5.21 -19.24
C LEU A 183 3.13 5.90 -20.13
N GLU A 184 3.24 5.74 -21.45
CA GLU A 184 2.29 6.33 -22.40
C GLU A 184 0.89 5.73 -22.25
N GLU A 185 0.81 4.44 -21.91
CA GLU A 185 -0.46 3.77 -21.66
C GLU A 185 -1.03 4.15 -20.29
N TYR A 186 -0.17 4.26 -19.27
CA TYR A 186 -0.60 4.71 -17.94
C TYR A 186 -1.14 6.15 -18.00
N ALA A 187 -0.50 7.04 -18.75
CA ALA A 187 -0.93 8.43 -18.89
C ALA A 187 -2.39 8.58 -19.38
N LYS A 188 -2.91 7.60 -20.15
CA LYS A 188 -4.29 7.61 -20.64
C LYS A 188 -5.32 7.35 -19.52
N VAL A 189 -4.90 6.74 -18.42
CA VAL A 189 -5.76 6.30 -17.31
C VAL A 189 -5.34 6.86 -15.94
N ALA A 190 -4.34 7.73 -15.89
CA ALA A 190 -3.74 8.25 -14.65
C ALA A 190 -4.73 9.00 -13.73
N GLY A 191 -5.80 9.55 -14.29
CA GLY A 191 -6.87 10.20 -13.52
C GLY A 191 -7.78 9.22 -12.76
N GLU A 192 -7.83 7.95 -13.19
CA GLU A 192 -8.73 6.91 -12.65
C GLU A 192 -7.95 5.86 -11.87
N MET A 193 -6.78 5.47 -12.36
CA MET A 193 -5.84 4.55 -11.72
C MET A 193 -4.67 5.33 -11.11
N GLY A 194 -4.59 5.32 -9.79
CA GLY A 194 -3.54 6.00 -9.03
C GLY A 194 -2.17 5.35 -9.19
N LEU A 195 -1.15 5.94 -8.56
CA LEU A 195 0.19 5.37 -8.45
C LEU A 195 0.46 4.90 -7.04
N MET A 196 1.16 3.78 -6.90
CA MET A 196 1.91 3.43 -5.70
C MET A 196 3.37 3.77 -5.97
N GLN A 197 3.90 4.76 -5.24
CA GLN A 197 5.32 5.06 -5.24
C GLN A 197 5.80 5.14 -3.79
N TRP A 198 6.63 4.16 -3.42
CA TRP A 198 7.35 4.21 -2.15
C TRP A 198 8.50 5.21 -2.26
N PHE A 199 8.60 6.15 -1.32
CA PHE A 199 9.76 7.01 -1.16
C PHE A 199 10.59 6.49 0.01
N HIS A 200 11.82 6.09 -0.28
CA HIS A 200 12.76 5.74 0.79
C HIS A 200 13.12 6.98 1.64
N TYR A 201 13.70 6.76 2.81
CA TYR A 201 14.18 7.84 3.65
C TYR A 201 15.11 8.78 2.88
N GLN A 202 14.76 10.06 2.78
CA GLN A 202 15.47 11.07 1.99
C GLN A 202 15.64 10.72 0.50
N ASP A 203 14.63 10.08 -0.10
CA ASP A 203 14.64 9.74 -1.53
C ASP A 203 14.83 11.00 -2.40
N PRO A 204 15.92 11.11 -3.17
CA PRO A 204 16.21 12.30 -3.97
C PRO A 204 15.25 12.48 -5.13
N ARG A 205 14.46 11.45 -5.48
CA ARG A 205 13.53 11.47 -6.60
C ARG A 205 12.19 12.11 -6.26
N LEU A 206 11.97 12.55 -5.02
CA LEU A 206 10.67 13.08 -4.56
C LEU A 206 10.14 14.22 -5.46
N ASP A 207 10.96 15.23 -5.74
CA ASP A 207 10.51 16.39 -6.52
C ASP A 207 10.24 16.01 -7.99
N ASP A 208 11.09 15.17 -8.58
CA ASP A 208 10.90 14.65 -9.93
C ASP A 208 9.65 13.77 -10.03
N ALA A 209 9.39 12.95 -9.01
CA ALA A 209 8.17 12.14 -8.92
C ALA A 209 6.92 13.02 -8.92
N VAL A 210 6.91 14.07 -8.09
CA VAL A 210 5.79 15.02 -8.02
C VAL A 210 5.58 15.71 -9.37
N ALA A 211 6.65 16.15 -10.03
CA ALA A 211 6.57 16.76 -11.35
C ALA A 211 5.99 15.80 -12.40
N TRP A 212 6.44 14.54 -12.41
CA TRP A 212 5.90 13.51 -13.30
C TRP A 212 4.42 13.21 -13.03
N MET A 213 4.04 12.99 -11.77
CA MET A 213 2.65 12.70 -11.41
C MET A 213 1.71 13.87 -11.80
N LYS A 214 2.13 15.12 -11.57
CA LYS A 214 1.40 16.30 -12.03
C LYS A 214 1.26 16.35 -13.56
N ARG A 215 2.34 16.06 -14.29
CA ARG A 215 2.35 16.01 -15.76
C ARG A 215 1.42 14.92 -16.32
N LEU A 216 1.38 13.75 -15.67
CA LEU A 216 0.52 12.63 -16.06
C LEU A 216 -0.95 12.87 -15.74
N GLY A 217 -1.26 13.82 -14.86
CA GLY A 217 -2.61 14.04 -14.37
C GLY A 217 -3.03 13.05 -13.28
N THR A 218 -2.07 12.36 -12.66
CA THR A 218 -2.32 11.48 -11.51
C THR A 218 -2.98 12.27 -10.39
N ARG A 219 -4.06 11.70 -9.84
CA ARG A 219 -4.81 12.30 -8.72
C ARG A 219 -4.58 11.58 -7.42
N LYS A 220 -4.50 10.25 -7.47
CA LYS A 220 -4.42 9.38 -6.30
C LYS A 220 -3.03 8.81 -6.18
N LEU A 221 -2.46 8.91 -4.99
CA LEU A 221 -1.14 8.39 -4.68
C LEU A 221 -1.22 7.52 -3.43
N ARG A 222 -0.60 6.34 -3.50
CA ARG A 222 -0.27 5.54 -2.33
C ARG A 222 1.22 5.61 -2.08
N THR A 223 1.58 5.88 -0.84
CA THR A 223 2.98 5.85 -0.37
C THR A 223 3.02 5.35 1.08
N GLY A 224 4.11 5.57 1.82
CA GLY A 224 4.12 5.25 3.25
C GLY A 224 5.07 6.06 4.11
N LEU A 225 4.75 6.05 5.40
CA LEU A 225 5.56 6.62 6.46
C LEU A 225 6.06 5.47 7.33
N SER A 226 7.39 5.37 7.46
CA SER A 226 8.04 4.25 8.11
C SER A 226 8.23 4.49 9.61
N TRP A 227 7.58 3.72 10.47
CA TRP A 227 7.77 3.73 11.92
C TRP A 227 9.23 3.42 12.27
N ALA A 228 9.87 2.45 11.61
CA ALA A 228 11.30 2.22 11.71
C ALA A 228 12.14 3.48 11.37
N ASP A 229 11.78 4.21 10.31
CA ASP A 229 12.51 5.43 9.94
C ASP A 229 12.24 6.60 10.90
N SER A 230 11.18 6.56 11.71
CA SER A 230 10.92 7.59 12.74
C SER A 230 12.03 7.69 13.80
N PHE A 231 12.87 6.65 13.92
CA PHE A 231 14.05 6.62 14.79
C PHE A 231 15.35 7.10 14.11
N ARG A 232 15.30 7.50 12.83
CA ARG A 232 16.46 8.07 12.13
C ARG A 232 16.66 9.55 12.50
N PRO A 233 17.89 10.08 12.38
CA PRO A 233 18.14 11.50 12.56
C PRO A 233 17.32 12.35 11.58
N ASN A 234 16.61 13.36 12.08
CA ASN A 234 15.76 14.29 11.32
C ASN A 234 14.54 13.63 10.63
N ALA A 235 14.05 12.51 11.16
CA ALA A 235 12.94 11.77 10.54
C ALA A 235 11.68 12.62 10.34
N ARG A 236 11.36 13.46 11.33
CA ARG A 236 10.20 14.36 11.27
C ARG A 236 10.31 15.37 10.13
N ASP A 237 11.48 16.01 9.96
CA ASP A 237 11.71 16.97 8.88
C ASP A 237 11.54 16.30 7.50
N TRP A 238 11.99 15.05 7.36
CA TRP A 238 11.77 14.27 6.14
C TRP A 238 10.29 13.97 5.90
N PHE A 239 9.56 13.51 6.92
CA PHE A 239 8.12 13.24 6.79
C PHE A 239 7.34 14.51 6.44
N ASP A 240 7.67 15.65 7.04
CA ASP A 240 7.07 16.94 6.72
C ASP A 240 7.31 17.31 5.25
N ARG A 241 8.57 17.26 4.82
CA ARG A 241 8.94 17.55 3.44
C ARG A 241 8.23 16.62 2.44
N GLN A 242 8.09 15.34 2.78
CA GLN A 242 7.39 14.38 1.93
C GLN A 242 5.90 14.73 1.84
N MET A 243 5.22 14.90 2.97
CA MET A 243 3.78 15.17 2.99
C MET A 243 3.44 16.53 2.39
N ASP A 244 4.26 17.56 2.60
CA ASP A 244 4.10 18.87 1.98
C ASP A 244 4.22 18.79 0.44
N ALA A 245 5.21 18.04 -0.06
CA ALA A 245 5.39 17.85 -1.50
C ALA A 245 4.22 17.09 -2.16
N LEU A 246 3.50 16.29 -1.37
CA LEU A 246 2.40 15.44 -1.81
C LEU A 246 1.00 16.03 -1.54
N ALA A 247 0.91 17.25 -1.00
CA ALA A 247 -0.36 17.87 -0.59
C ALA A 247 -1.39 18.06 -1.72
N ASP A 248 -0.95 18.09 -2.99
CA ASP A 248 -1.82 18.23 -4.16
C ASP A 248 -2.48 16.91 -4.61
N PHE A 249 -2.19 15.78 -3.96
CA PHE A 249 -2.72 14.46 -4.30
C PHE A 249 -3.70 13.94 -3.24
N ASP A 250 -4.60 13.05 -3.65
CA ASP A 250 -5.39 12.20 -2.74
C ASP A 250 -4.48 11.06 -2.24
N VAL A 251 -3.90 11.25 -1.05
CA VAL A 251 -2.85 10.37 -0.52
C VAL A 251 -3.42 9.29 0.39
N THR A 252 -3.18 8.03 0.01
CA THR A 252 -3.30 6.87 0.91
C THR A 252 -1.95 6.55 1.53
N VAL A 253 -1.76 6.89 2.81
CA VAL A 253 -0.53 6.58 3.56
C VAL A 253 -0.58 5.14 4.09
N THR A 254 0.50 4.39 3.88
CA THR A 254 0.75 3.10 4.52
C THR A 254 1.68 3.27 5.71
N PHE A 255 1.31 2.74 6.88
CA PHE A 255 2.19 2.69 8.05
C PHE A 255 2.78 1.28 8.19
N CYS A 256 4.10 1.18 8.13
CA CYS A 256 4.98 0.03 8.45
C CYS A 256 6.33 0.66 8.81
N PHE A 257 7.50 0.05 8.95
CA PHE A 257 7.81 -1.26 9.48
C PHE A 257 8.20 -1.15 10.96
N THR A 258 8.36 -2.27 11.66
CA THR A 258 8.77 -2.29 13.08
C THR A 258 10.22 -1.82 13.22
N PRO A 259 10.52 -0.82 14.09
CA PRO A 259 11.90 -0.52 14.47
C PRO A 259 12.54 -1.76 15.12
N GLU A 260 13.73 -2.17 14.68
CA GLU A 260 14.35 -3.44 15.11
C GLU A 260 14.41 -3.61 16.64
N HIS A 261 14.71 -2.55 17.38
CA HIS A 261 14.80 -2.60 18.84
C HIS A 261 13.45 -2.77 19.57
N LEU A 262 12.32 -2.57 18.88
CA LEU A 262 10.95 -2.72 19.40
C LEU A 262 10.28 -4.03 18.95
N GLY A 263 10.88 -4.75 18.00
CA GLY A 263 10.38 -6.05 17.54
C GLY A 263 10.61 -7.17 18.55
N VAL A 264 9.78 -8.21 18.50
CA VAL A 264 10.02 -9.47 19.23
C VAL A 264 11.41 -10.02 18.88
N GLN A 265 11.77 -9.95 17.60
CA GLN A 265 13.11 -10.12 17.07
C GLN A 265 13.63 -8.80 16.46
N PRO A 266 14.96 -8.58 16.37
CA PRO A 266 15.54 -7.38 15.79
C PRO A 266 15.43 -7.37 14.26
N HIS A 267 14.20 -7.29 13.76
CA HIS A 267 13.89 -7.34 12.34
C HIS A 267 12.64 -6.51 12.02
N HIS A 268 12.62 -5.87 10.86
CA HIS A 268 11.56 -4.95 10.45
C HIS A 268 10.20 -5.62 10.19
N THR A 269 10.19 -6.93 9.88
CA THR A 269 8.98 -7.75 9.74
C THR A 269 8.52 -8.37 11.05
N SER A 270 9.28 -8.19 12.14
CA SER A 270 8.91 -8.76 13.43
C SER A 270 7.70 -8.01 13.99
N PRO A 271 6.72 -8.71 14.57
CA PRO A 271 5.67 -8.06 15.35
C PRO A 271 6.30 -7.20 16.46
N ALA A 272 5.69 -6.06 16.76
CA ALA A 272 6.10 -5.23 17.88
C ALA A 272 5.88 -5.98 19.20
N ARG A 273 6.80 -5.83 20.17
CA ARG A 273 6.59 -6.34 21.54
C ARG A 273 5.39 -5.69 22.22
N ASP A 274 5.12 -4.44 21.85
CA ASP A 274 3.98 -3.67 22.29
C ASP A 274 3.31 -3.02 21.05
N PRO A 275 2.23 -3.62 20.53
CA PRO A 275 1.48 -3.08 19.41
C PRO A 275 0.93 -1.66 19.64
N GLN A 276 0.81 -1.20 20.90
CA GLN A 276 0.37 0.16 21.19
C GLN A 276 1.36 1.20 20.67
N GLN A 277 2.67 0.95 20.70
CA GLN A 277 3.65 1.93 20.22
C GLN A 277 3.54 2.20 18.71
N PHE A 278 3.15 1.18 17.92
CA PHE A 278 2.83 1.36 16.51
C PHE A 278 1.54 2.18 16.33
N ALA A 279 0.54 1.94 17.18
CA ALA A 279 -0.71 2.70 17.17
C ALA A 279 -0.49 4.17 17.54
N ASP A 280 0.38 4.45 18.51
CA ASP A 280 0.77 5.81 18.92
C ASP A 280 1.49 6.55 17.78
N PHE A 281 2.39 5.86 17.07
CA PHE A 281 3.00 6.41 15.85
C PHE A 281 1.95 6.72 14.78
N CYS A 282 1.02 5.81 14.52
CA CYS A 282 -0.09 6.06 13.58
C CYS A 282 -0.89 7.31 13.99
N ALA A 283 -1.21 7.45 15.27
CA ALA A 283 -1.94 8.60 15.79
C ALA A 283 -1.17 9.90 15.60
N GLU A 284 0.13 9.92 15.91
CA GLU A 284 0.98 11.11 15.69
C GLU A 284 1.00 11.53 14.21
N MET A 285 1.13 10.57 13.29
CA MET A 285 1.16 10.87 11.86
C MET A 285 -0.19 11.41 11.37
N ILE A 286 -1.31 10.87 11.86
CA ILE A 286 -2.64 11.38 11.51
C ILE A 286 -2.87 12.77 12.12
N ASP A 287 -2.50 13.00 13.38
CA ASP A 287 -2.65 14.31 14.02
C ASP A 287 -1.86 15.38 13.28
N ARG A 288 -0.69 15.01 12.76
CA ARG A 288 0.18 15.93 12.04
C ARG A 288 -0.26 16.21 10.61
N TYR A 289 -0.60 15.18 9.85
CA TYR A 289 -0.78 15.29 8.39
C TYR A 289 -2.23 15.20 7.93
N ALA A 290 -3.13 14.76 8.81
CA ALA A 290 -4.56 14.69 8.54
C ALA A 290 -5.40 14.95 9.81
N PRO A 291 -5.16 16.06 10.54
CA PRO A 291 -5.92 16.37 11.76
C PRO A 291 -7.41 16.53 11.47
N ALA A 292 -8.25 16.25 12.45
CA ALA A 292 -9.67 16.54 12.35
C ALA A 292 -9.89 18.06 12.16
N SER A 293 -10.67 18.43 11.15
CA SER A 293 -11.12 19.79 10.91
C SER A 293 -12.65 19.83 10.81
N PRO A 294 -13.30 20.99 11.00
CA PRO A 294 -14.74 21.11 10.80
C PRO A 294 -15.18 20.62 9.41
N ALA A 295 -14.37 20.90 8.38
CA ALA A 295 -14.63 20.48 7.00
C ALA A 295 -14.56 18.96 6.82
N THR A 296 -13.56 18.28 7.41
CA THR A 296 -13.46 16.81 7.32
C THR A 296 -14.57 16.12 8.13
N MET A 297 -15.00 16.74 9.24
CA MET A 297 -16.07 16.20 10.08
C MET A 297 -17.46 16.32 9.44
N GLU A 298 -17.73 17.34 8.62
CA GLU A 298 -18.98 17.43 7.84
C GLU A 298 -19.07 16.34 6.76
N VAL A 299 -17.96 16.02 6.08
CA VAL A 299 -17.90 14.91 5.12
C VAL A 299 -18.22 13.57 5.82
N ALA A 300 -17.66 13.33 7.01
CA ALA A 300 -17.95 12.12 7.79
C ALA A 300 -19.42 12.01 8.21
N ARG A 301 -20.09 13.13 8.49
CA ARG A 301 -21.53 13.16 8.85
C ARG A 301 -22.46 13.06 7.64
N GLY A 302 -22.00 13.46 6.46
CA GLY A 302 -22.77 13.49 5.22
C GLY A 302 -22.64 12.23 4.36
N ALA A 303 -21.68 11.34 4.64
CA ALA A 303 -21.56 10.06 3.96
C ALA A 303 -22.81 9.21 4.25
N PRO A 304 -23.60 8.81 3.24
CA PRO A 304 -24.76 7.98 3.46
C PRO A 304 -24.29 6.64 4.05
N LEU A 305 -24.90 6.23 5.16
CA LEU A 305 -24.93 4.82 5.56
C LEU A 305 -25.42 4.06 4.33
N ALA A 306 -24.57 3.23 3.74
CA ALA A 306 -24.96 2.40 2.60
C ALA A 306 -26.23 1.63 3.01
N ALA A 307 -27.36 2.05 2.46
CA ALA A 307 -28.62 1.37 2.66
C ALA A 307 -28.52 0.08 1.86
N ASN A 308 -28.28 -1.02 2.56
CA ASN A 308 -28.40 -2.37 2.01
C ASN A 308 -29.83 -2.54 1.49
N GLY A 309 -29.97 -2.61 0.16
CA GLY A 309 -31.15 -3.09 -0.55
C GLY A 309 -30.86 -4.45 -1.17
#